data_AF-X1QA70-F1
#
_entry.id   AF-X1QA70-F1
#
_cell.length_a   1.000
_cell.length_b   1.000
_cell.length_c   1.000
_cell.angle_alpha   90.00
_cell.angle_beta   90.00
_cell.angle_gamma   90.00
#
_symmetry.space_group_name_H-M   'P 1'
#
loop_
_entity.id
_entity.type
_entity.pdbx_description
1 polymer ?
#
loop_
_entity_poly.entity_id
_entity_poly.type
_entity_poly.pdbx_seq_one_letter_code
_entity_poly.pdbx_strand_id
1 'polypeptide(L)'
;MSKSKKKRIRSAPKKDLDQKEQHIIELAKIAWAKTQRELFFPPLDSPNFIFDYSNLEGFYIDPQDKWQITMNLANTPIFIEDIDYINYFRAITLHEVSHYQIIPYDGLINAKLLKAAIKYVNENFAPTIVNVLLTN
;
A
#
# COMPACT_ATOMS: atom_id res chain seq x y z
N MET A 1 8.50 -26.74 29.71
CA MET A 1 8.13 -25.34 29.36
C MET A 1 9.33 -24.69 28.67
N SER A 2 9.33 -24.63 27.34
CA SER A 2 10.44 -24.06 26.55
C SER A 2 10.20 -22.56 26.34
N LYS A 3 11.08 -21.71 26.88
CA LYS A 3 11.03 -20.25 26.70
C LYS A 3 11.60 -19.90 25.32
N SER A 4 10.72 -19.67 24.33
CA SER A 4 11.12 -19.16 23.02
C SER A 4 11.67 -17.73 23.16
N LYS A 5 12.97 -17.57 22.92
CA LYS A 5 13.65 -16.26 22.88
C LYS A 5 13.18 -15.51 21.63
N LYS A 6 12.30 -14.51 21.80
CA LYS A 6 11.99 -13.52 20.74
C LYS A 6 13.30 -12.85 20.32
N LYS A 7 13.73 -13.16 19.09
CA LYS A 7 14.90 -12.57 18.43
C LYS A 7 14.56 -11.10 18.16
N ARG A 8 15.10 -10.17 18.97
CA ARG A 8 15.05 -8.72 18.68
C ARG A 8 15.76 -8.50 17.35
N ILE A 9 15.01 -8.24 16.29
CA ILE A 9 15.55 -7.77 15.02
C ILE A 9 16.19 -6.42 15.33
N ARG A 10 17.53 -6.35 15.23
CA ARG A 10 18.26 -5.09 15.36
C ARG A 10 17.84 -4.24 14.17
N SER A 11 17.23 -3.09 14.43
CA SER A 11 16.98 -2.07 13.41
C SER A 11 18.31 -1.74 12.74
N ALA A 12 18.39 -1.95 11.43
CA ALA A 12 19.57 -1.59 10.65
C ALA A 12 19.90 -0.09 10.86
N PRO A 13 21.18 0.30 10.81
CA PRO A 13 21.56 1.70 10.91
C PRO A 13 20.85 2.49 9.80
N LYS A 14 20.17 3.58 10.17
CA LYS A 14 19.58 4.51 9.19
C LYS A 14 20.71 5.04 8.32
N LYS A 15 20.72 4.61 7.06
CA LYS A 15 21.60 5.17 6.02
C LYS A 15 21.10 6.58 5.75
N ASP A 16 21.99 7.56 5.70
CA ASP A 16 21.61 8.91 5.25
C ASP A 16 21.09 8.82 3.82
N LEU A 17 19.92 9.40 3.59
CA LEU A 17 19.25 9.38 2.30
C LEU A 17 20.02 10.27 1.31
N ASP A 18 20.10 9.83 0.06
CA ASP A 18 20.68 10.66 -0.99
C ASP A 18 19.68 11.75 -1.44
N GLN A 19 20.18 12.76 -2.16
CA GLN A 19 19.34 13.87 -2.64
C GLN A 19 18.19 13.42 -3.55
N LYS A 20 18.36 12.32 -4.29
CA LYS A 20 17.31 11.78 -5.17
C LYS A 20 16.25 11.07 -4.37
N GLU A 21 16.62 10.26 -3.39
CA GLU A 21 15.71 9.59 -2.46
C GLU A 21 14.87 10.62 -1.70
N GLN A 22 15.49 11.73 -1.28
CA GLN A 22 14.80 12.80 -0.59
C GLN A 22 13.82 13.54 -1.51
N HIS A 23 14.19 13.79 -2.77
CA HIS A 23 13.29 14.35 -3.77
C HIS A 23 12.08 13.43 -4.02
N ILE A 24 12.33 12.12 -4.18
CA ILE A 24 11.28 11.11 -4.37
C ILE A 24 10.31 11.07 -3.18
N ILE A 25 10.81 11.19 -1.94
CA ILE A 25 9.96 11.30 -0.75
C ILE A 25 9.05 12.53 -0.83
N GLU A 26 9.57 13.69 -1.23
CA GLU A 26 8.74 14.90 -1.34
C GLU A 26 7.64 14.74 -2.39
N LEU A 27 7.94 14.11 -3.53
CA LEU A 27 6.93 13.78 -4.55
C LEU A 27 5.87 12.81 -4.01
N ALA A 28 6.28 11.79 -3.25
CA ALA A 28 5.36 10.85 -2.62
C ALA A 28 4.46 11.51 -1.56
N LYS A 29 4.99 12.47 -0.77
CA LYS A 29 4.19 13.27 0.17
C LYS A 29 3.14 14.13 -0.54
N ILE A 30 3.50 14.75 -1.67
CA ILE A 30 2.55 15.52 -2.49
C ILE A 30 1.42 14.61 -2.98
N ALA A 31 1.75 13.42 -3.46
CA ALA A 31 0.77 12.43 -3.90
C ALA A 31 -0.16 11.99 -2.75
N TRP A 32 0.40 11.67 -1.57
CA TRP A 32 -0.39 11.32 -0.39
C TRP A 32 -1.36 12.42 0.01
N ALA A 33 -0.91 13.67 0.02
CA ALA A 33 -1.75 14.81 0.34
C ALA A 33 -2.91 14.98 -0.66
N LYS A 34 -2.71 14.66 -1.94
CA LYS A 34 -3.79 14.62 -2.94
C LYS A 34 -4.79 13.50 -2.63
N THR A 35 -4.31 12.29 -2.35
CA THR A 35 -5.15 11.13 -2.00
C THR A 35 -6.01 11.39 -0.76
N GLN A 36 -5.44 11.99 0.29
CA GLN A 36 -6.18 12.35 1.51
C GLN A 36 -7.32 13.35 1.24
N ARG A 37 -7.11 14.33 0.35
CA ARG A 37 -8.16 15.31 -0.02
C ARG A 37 -9.32 14.69 -0.78
N GLU A 38 -9.04 13.66 -1.59
CA GLU A 38 -10.02 13.04 -2.47
C GLU A 38 -10.83 11.96 -1.78
N LEU A 39 -10.17 11.16 -0.95
CA LEU A 39 -10.78 9.97 -0.39
C LEU A 39 -11.28 10.21 1.03
N PHE A 40 -10.51 10.80 1.94
CA PHE A 40 -10.62 10.33 3.32
C PHE A 40 -11.06 11.35 4.38
N PHE A 41 -12.14 11.00 5.09
CA PHE A 41 -12.45 11.47 6.45
C PHE A 41 -12.86 10.26 7.31
N PRO A 42 -12.28 10.04 8.51
CA PRO A 42 -11.27 10.87 9.17
C PRO A 42 -9.84 10.60 8.63
N PRO A 43 -9.02 11.64 8.37
CA PRO A 43 -7.74 11.50 7.65
C PRO A 43 -6.84 10.41 8.22
N LEU A 44 -6.19 9.65 7.33
CA LEU A 44 -5.20 8.64 7.72
C LEU A 44 -3.88 9.30 8.09
N ASP A 45 -3.14 8.68 9.01
CA ASP A 45 -1.80 9.12 9.38
C ASP A 45 -0.85 9.12 8.17
N SER A 46 0.15 9.99 8.21
CA SER A 46 1.20 10.03 7.19
C SER A 46 1.94 8.68 7.11
N PRO A 47 2.16 8.14 5.90
CA PRO A 47 2.93 6.92 5.73
C PRO A 47 4.36 7.07 6.23
N ASN A 48 4.91 5.97 6.72
CA ASN A 48 6.35 5.81 6.86
C ASN A 48 6.97 5.58 5.47
N PHE A 49 7.74 6.54 4.97
CA PHE A 49 8.42 6.43 3.68
C PHE A 49 9.77 5.76 3.85
N ILE A 50 10.00 4.65 3.17
CA ILE A 50 11.23 3.86 3.27
C ILE A 50 11.80 3.52 1.90
N PHE A 51 13.09 3.19 1.87
CA PHE A 51 13.77 2.58 0.72
C PHE A 51 14.29 1.20 1.14
N ASP A 52 13.40 0.21 1.09
CA ASP A 52 13.74 -1.19 1.35
C ASP A 52 13.82 -1.99 0.05
N TYR A 53 15.05 -2.13 -0.46
CA TYR A 53 15.33 -2.91 -1.67
C TYR A 53 15.20 -4.43 -1.48
N SER A 54 14.99 -4.92 -0.26
CA SER A 54 14.80 -6.34 0.02
C SER A 54 13.33 -6.78 -0.06
N ASN A 55 12.40 -5.83 -0.05
CA ASN A 55 10.97 -6.08 -0.17
C ASN A 55 10.43 -5.53 -1.51
N LEU A 56 9.54 -6.29 -2.14
CA LEU A 56 8.91 -5.92 -3.41
C LEU A 56 7.61 -5.13 -3.23
N GLU A 57 7.00 -5.19 -2.05
CA GLU A 57 5.76 -4.47 -1.77
C GLU A 57 6.03 -2.98 -1.65
N GLY A 58 5.41 -2.19 -2.54
CA GLY A 58 5.54 -0.74 -2.59
C GLY A 58 4.67 -0.01 -1.57
N PHE A 59 3.61 -0.65 -1.08
CA PHE A 59 2.70 -0.10 -0.08
C PHE A 59 2.17 -1.25 0.78
N TYR A 60 2.21 -1.08 2.10
CA TYR A 60 1.64 -2.05 3.03
C TYR A 60 1.31 -1.38 4.36
N ILE A 61 0.53 -2.07 5.19
CA ILE A 61 0.26 -1.68 6.57
C ILE A 61 0.90 -2.70 7.50
N ASP A 62 1.64 -2.23 8.49
CA ASP A 62 2.19 -3.09 9.53
C ASP A 62 1.16 -3.27 10.68
N PRO A 63 0.47 -4.43 10.78
CA PRO A 63 -0.48 -4.67 11.86
C PRO A 63 0.22 -4.83 13.22
N GLN A 64 1.52 -5.12 13.24
CA GLN A 64 2.32 -5.26 14.47
C GLN A 64 2.80 -3.90 14.98
N ASP A 65 2.91 -2.89 14.11
CA ASP A 65 3.24 -1.51 14.47
C ASP A 65 2.04 -0.56 14.33
N LYS A 66 1.01 -0.81 15.15
CA LYS A 66 -0.17 0.05 15.30
C LYS A 66 -0.89 0.40 13.98
N TRP A 67 -0.89 -0.51 13.01
CA TRP A 67 -1.47 -0.26 11.69
C TRP A 67 -0.79 0.90 10.95
N GLN A 68 0.52 1.07 11.15
CA GLN A 68 1.29 2.08 10.44
C GLN A 68 1.30 1.77 8.94
N ILE A 69 0.85 2.75 8.16
CA ILE A 69 0.98 2.74 6.71
C ILE A 69 2.43 2.94 6.34
N THR A 70 2.96 2.11 5.46
CA THR A 70 4.34 2.19 4.97
C THR A 70 4.34 2.23 3.45
N MET A 71 5.08 3.19 2.89
CA MET A 71 5.33 3.32 1.46
C MET A 71 6.79 3.03 1.17
N ASN A 72 7.05 1.93 0.47
CA ASN A 72 8.38 1.56 0.03
C ASN A 72 8.65 2.13 -1.37
N LEU A 73 9.55 3.10 -1.43
CA LEU A 73 9.88 3.85 -2.64
C LEU A 73 11.07 3.23 -3.40
N ALA A 74 11.65 2.14 -2.90
CA ALA A 74 12.83 1.49 -3.47
C ALA A 74 12.65 1.05 -4.93
N ASN A 75 11.44 0.58 -5.29
CA ASN A 75 11.12 0.07 -6.62
C ASN A 75 10.36 1.08 -7.49
N THR A 76 10.46 2.37 -7.16
CA THR A 76 9.83 3.43 -7.96
C THR A 76 10.43 3.40 -9.39
N PRO A 77 9.60 3.34 -10.44
CA PRO A 77 10.08 3.45 -11.81
C PRO A 77 10.80 4.78 -12.04
N ILE A 78 11.77 4.79 -12.96
CA ILE A 78 12.47 6.01 -13.32
C ILE A 78 11.60 6.80 -14.29
N PHE A 79 11.10 7.96 -13.85
CA PHE A 79 10.44 8.93 -14.71
C PHE A 79 11.33 10.16 -14.95
N ILE A 80 11.02 10.88 -16.03
CA ILE A 80 11.72 12.10 -16.42
C ILE A 80 11.10 13.31 -15.71
N GLU A 81 9.77 13.35 -15.60
CA GLU A 81 9.04 14.48 -15.01
C GLU A 81 8.53 14.16 -13.61
N ASP A 82 8.64 15.12 -12.69
CA ASP A 82 8.12 15.01 -11.32
C ASP A 82 6.62 14.69 -11.26
N ILE A 83 5.86 15.17 -12.26
CA ILE A 83 4.43 14.93 -12.33
C ILE A 83 4.10 13.44 -12.52
N ASP A 84 4.94 12.69 -13.23
CA ASP A 84 4.76 11.27 -13.46
C ASP A 84 4.98 10.47 -12.17
N TYR A 85 5.98 10.85 -11.37
CA TYR A 85 6.16 10.30 -10.03
C TYR A 85 4.94 10.56 -9.14
N ILE A 86 4.44 11.80 -9.12
CA ILE A 86 3.27 12.17 -8.32
C ILE A 86 2.05 11.37 -8.77
N ASN A 87 1.83 11.23 -10.07
CA ASN A 87 0.71 10.47 -10.62
C ASN A 87 0.82 8.98 -10.30
N TYR A 88 2.01 8.41 -10.40
CA TYR A 88 2.31 7.02 -10.03
C TYR A 88 2.02 6.77 -8.55
N PHE A 89 2.59 7.57 -7.66
CA PHE A 89 2.35 7.44 -6.22
C PHE A 89 0.89 7.69 -5.85
N ARG A 90 0.21 8.63 -6.51
CA ARG A 90 -1.21 8.88 -6.30
C ARG A 90 -2.04 7.67 -6.71
N ALA A 91 -1.77 7.05 -7.85
CA ALA A 91 -2.47 5.86 -8.30
C ALA A 91 -2.33 4.69 -7.31
N ILE A 92 -1.11 4.44 -6.81
CA ILE A 92 -0.86 3.39 -5.80
C ILE A 92 -1.58 3.72 -4.49
N THR A 93 -1.36 4.92 -3.95
CA THR A 93 -1.99 5.29 -2.67
C THR A 93 -3.51 5.29 -2.74
N LEU A 94 -4.09 5.70 -3.87
CA LEU A 94 -5.54 5.62 -4.09
C LEU A 94 -6.03 4.18 -4.09
N HIS A 95 -5.35 3.28 -4.81
CA HIS A 95 -5.68 1.84 -4.86
C HIS A 95 -5.65 1.21 -3.47
N GLU A 96 -4.61 1.50 -2.70
CA GLU A 96 -4.42 0.87 -1.40
C GLU A 96 -5.37 1.48 -0.37
N VAL A 97 -5.52 2.80 -0.34
CA VAL A 97 -6.47 3.48 0.55
C VAL A 97 -7.92 3.09 0.25
N SER A 98 -8.28 2.84 -1.01
CA SER A 98 -9.64 2.40 -1.35
C SER A 98 -9.96 1.02 -0.78
N HIS A 99 -8.99 0.11 -0.68
CA HIS A 99 -9.16 -1.14 0.08
C HIS A 99 -9.51 -0.89 1.54
N TYR A 100 -9.06 0.22 2.14
CA TYR A 100 -9.40 0.53 3.54
C TYR A 100 -10.71 1.32 3.69
N GLN A 101 -11.08 2.13 2.69
CA GLN A 101 -12.38 2.81 2.68
C GLN A 101 -13.55 1.86 2.44
N ILE A 102 -13.34 0.93 1.51
CA ILE A 102 -14.35 -0.03 1.08
C ILE A 102 -14.10 -1.36 1.81
N ILE A 103 -13.75 -1.37 3.09
CA ILE A 103 -13.73 -2.64 3.83
C ILE A 103 -14.42 -2.47 5.18
N PRO A 104 -15.46 -3.28 5.38
CA PRO A 104 -15.19 -4.53 6.05
C PRO A 104 -15.37 -5.72 5.10
N TYR A 105 -14.76 -5.74 3.91
CA TYR A 105 -14.44 -7.04 3.30
C TYR A 105 -13.21 -7.63 3.99
N ASP A 106 -13.43 -8.12 5.21
CA ASP A 106 -12.70 -9.26 5.75
C ASP A 106 -12.46 -10.28 4.61
N GLY A 107 -11.33 -10.99 4.60
CA GLY A 107 -11.09 -12.09 3.66
C GLY A 107 -12.28 -13.05 3.54
N LEU A 108 -13.13 -13.14 4.57
CA LEU A 108 -14.43 -13.80 4.53
C LEU A 108 -15.42 -13.22 3.52
N ILE A 109 -15.57 -11.90 3.38
CA ILE A 109 -16.50 -11.33 2.41
C ILE A 109 -15.90 -11.35 1.00
N ASN A 110 -14.59 -11.16 0.83
CA ASN A 110 -13.94 -11.39 -0.47
C ASN A 110 -14.13 -12.86 -0.93
N ALA A 111 -13.96 -13.83 -0.02
CA ALA A 111 -14.24 -15.23 -0.30
C ALA A 111 -15.73 -15.49 -0.60
N LYS A 112 -16.67 -14.78 0.05
CA LYS A 112 -18.11 -14.87 -0.26
C LYS A 112 -18.44 -14.29 -1.63
N LEU A 113 -17.85 -13.15 -2.00
CA LEU A 113 -18.02 -12.54 -3.33
C LEU A 113 -17.43 -13.42 -4.42
N LEU A 114 -16.22 -13.95 -4.22
CA LEU A 114 -15.60 -14.88 -5.15
C LEU A 114 -16.44 -16.16 -5.31
N LYS A 115 -16.91 -16.73 -4.19
CA LYS A 115 -17.81 -17.90 -4.22
C LYS A 115 -19.14 -17.61 -4.92
N ALA A 116 -19.67 -16.39 -4.81
CA ALA A 116 -20.86 -15.98 -5.54
C ALA A 116 -20.57 -15.82 -7.03
N ALA A 117 -19.46 -15.17 -7.40
CA ALA A 117 -19.06 -14.93 -8.78
C ALA A 117 -18.82 -16.23 -9.55
N ILE A 118 -18.13 -17.22 -8.96
CA ILE A 118 -17.88 -18.55 -9.58
C ILE A 118 -19.18 -19.27 -9.98
N LYS A 119 -20.33 -18.95 -9.36
CA LYS A 119 -21.63 -19.53 -9.75
C LYS A 119 -22.18 -18.98 -11.07
N TYR A 120 -21.73 -17.80 -11.48
CA TYR A 120 -22.29 -17.07 -12.62
C TYR A 120 -21.26 -16.78 -13.72
N VAL A 121 -19.96 -16.83 -13.41
CA VAL A 121 -18.87 -16.65 -14.37
C VAL A 121 -17.88 -17.81 -14.26
N ASN A 122 -17.09 -18.00 -15.32
CA ASN A 122 -16.01 -18.98 -15.31
C ASN A 122 -15.02 -18.66 -14.17
N GLU A 123 -14.60 -19.70 -13.46
CA GLU A 123 -13.75 -19.60 -12.26
C GLU A 123 -12.45 -18.81 -12.51
N ASN A 124 -11.86 -18.92 -13.70
CA ASN A 124 -10.65 -18.18 -14.06
C ASN A 124 -10.86 -16.66 -14.21
N PHE A 125 -12.10 -16.23 -14.46
CA PHE A 125 -12.46 -14.81 -14.58
C PHE A 125 -13.12 -14.25 -13.31
N ALA A 126 -13.51 -15.10 -12.36
CA ALA A 126 -14.17 -14.70 -11.13
C ALA A 126 -13.35 -13.72 -10.27
N PRO A 127 -12.02 -13.89 -10.06
CA PRO A 127 -11.22 -12.93 -9.31
C PRO A 127 -11.19 -11.54 -9.96
N THR A 128 -11.09 -11.48 -11.29
CA THR A 128 -11.07 -10.22 -12.05
C THR A 128 -12.40 -9.49 -11.94
N ILE A 129 -13.52 -10.20 -12.05
CA ILE A 129 -14.87 -9.63 -11.93
C ILE A 129 -15.11 -9.07 -10.51
N VAL A 130 -14.69 -9.81 -9.48
CA VAL A 130 -14.79 -9.36 -8.09
C VAL A 130 -13.94 -8.11 -7.86
N ASN A 131 -12.72 -8.07 -8.40
CA ASN A 131 -11.87 -6.89 -8.33
C ASN A 131 -12.49 -5.68 -9.04
N VAL A 132 -13.08 -5.86 -10.23
CA VAL A 132 -13.71 -4.76 -10.99
C VAL A 132 -14.93 -4.17 -10.27
N LEU A 133 -15.75 -5.02 -9.61
CA LEU A 133 -16.87 -4.59 -8.78
C LEU A 133 -16.44 -3.82 -7.53
N LEU A 134 -15.21 -4.02 -7.06
CA LEU A 134 -14.65 -3.34 -5.89
C LEU A 134 -13.94 -2.02 -6.24
N THR A 135 -13.62 -1.79 -7.52
CA THR A 135 -12.89 -0.60 -8.00
C THR A 135 -13.72 0.48 -8.68
N ASN A 136 -15.05 0.33 -8.77
CA ASN A 136 -15.98 1.34 -9.32
C ASN A 136 -16.86 1.99 -8.26
#